data_AF-B4VP03-F1
#
_entry.id   AF-B4VP03-F1
#
_cell.length_a   1.000
_cell.length_b   1.000
_cell.length_c   1.000
_cell.angle_alpha   90.00
_cell.angle_beta   90.00
_cell.angle_gamma   90.00
#
_symmetry.space_group_name_H-M   'P 1'
#
loop_
_entity.id
_entity.type
_entity.pdbx_description
1 polymer ?
#
loop_
_entity_poly.entity_id
_entity_poly.type
_entity_poly.pdbx_seq_one_letter_code
_entity_poly.pdbx_strand_id
1 'polypeptide(L)'
;MNSRQIESWALRVIDCVKNGQPNEDFLVELKRDWIEKEKAARRIAGHANAARGENILWLIGVDEKQGVIGVNATDLATWYPAVESCFNELAPRMIPLNIPVDGKTVVALLFETDRAPFVVKNPVYGSKGAGAVELEVPWRENTSVRSARRSDLIRLLAPLERLPDVEIIDCDFTATIKGEDSFGNCTFDALELSI
;
A
#
# COMPACT_ATOMS: atom_id res chain seq x y z
N MET A 1 -0.57 -7.09 -8.60
CA MET A 1 0.67 -7.56 -7.93
C MET A 1 0.56 -9.05 -7.66
N ASN A 2 1.59 -9.85 -7.94
CA ASN A 2 1.57 -11.31 -7.71
C ASN A 2 2.09 -11.68 -6.31
N SER A 3 1.95 -12.95 -5.89
CA SER A 3 2.32 -13.40 -4.54
C SER A 3 3.80 -13.15 -4.20
N ARG A 4 4.73 -13.34 -5.14
CA ARG A 4 6.17 -13.10 -4.90
C ARG A 4 6.48 -11.63 -4.66
N GLN A 5 5.80 -10.74 -5.38
CA GLN A 5 5.92 -9.29 -5.19
C GLN A 5 5.37 -8.85 -3.83
N ILE A 6 4.24 -9.43 -3.39
CA ILE A 6 3.67 -9.17 -2.06
C ILE A 6 4.65 -9.64 -0.97
N GLU A 7 5.18 -10.86 -1.10
CA GLU A 7 6.16 -11.41 -0.17
C GLU A 7 7.41 -10.55 -0.09
N SER A 8 7.96 -10.14 -1.24
CA SER A 8 9.14 -9.28 -1.30
C SER A 8 8.89 -7.92 -0.64
N TRP A 9 7.73 -7.29 -0.87
CA TRP A 9 7.38 -6.03 -0.21
C TRP A 9 7.26 -6.21 1.30
N ALA A 10 6.57 -7.25 1.75
CA ALA A 10 6.42 -7.55 3.16
C ALA A 10 7.76 -7.84 3.86
N LEU A 11 8.64 -8.64 3.24
CA LEU A 11 9.96 -8.94 3.78
C LEU A 11 10.83 -7.69 3.91
N ARG A 12 10.83 -6.82 2.89
CA ARG A 12 11.53 -5.52 2.97
C ARG A 12 11.07 -4.68 4.16
N VAL A 13 9.76 -4.57 4.36
CA VAL A 13 9.20 -3.84 5.50
C VAL A 13 9.61 -4.49 6.83
N ILE A 14 9.53 -5.82 6.92
CA ILE A 14 9.91 -6.56 8.13
C ILE A 14 11.38 -6.36 8.46
N ASP A 15 12.26 -6.37 7.46
CA ASP A 15 13.69 -6.13 7.64
C ASP A 15 13.96 -4.70 8.12
N CYS A 16 13.26 -3.69 7.61
CA CYS A 16 13.36 -2.32 8.12
C CYS A 16 12.97 -2.26 9.61
N VAL A 17 11.87 -2.90 10.01
CA VAL A 17 11.42 -2.94 11.40
C VAL A 17 12.45 -3.65 12.29
N LYS A 18 12.99 -4.79 11.86
CA LYS A 18 14.04 -5.53 12.59
C LYS A 18 15.31 -4.69 12.81
N ASN A 19 15.66 -3.86 11.82
CA ASN A 19 16.81 -2.97 11.86
C ASN A 19 16.54 -1.64 12.55
N GLY A 20 15.33 -1.41 13.10
CA GLY A 20 14.95 -0.16 13.76
C GLY A 20 14.93 1.04 12.82
N GLN A 21 14.82 0.81 11.51
CA GLN A 21 14.73 1.87 10.51
C GLN A 21 13.30 2.38 10.43
N PRO A 22 13.09 3.70 10.29
CA PRO A 22 11.76 4.24 10.07
C PRO A 22 11.18 3.70 8.76
N ASN A 23 9.99 3.13 8.84
CA ASN A 23 9.21 2.77 7.65
C ASN A 23 8.34 3.98 7.27
N GLU A 24 8.80 4.78 6.30
CA GLU A 24 8.09 5.97 5.81
C GLU A 24 6.97 5.65 4.81
N ASP A 25 6.70 4.37 4.57
CA ASP A 25 5.74 3.95 3.55
C ASP A 25 4.29 4.15 4.03
N PHE A 26 3.67 5.22 3.55
CA PHE A 26 2.27 5.56 3.86
C PHE A 26 1.28 4.52 3.34
N LEU A 27 1.68 3.60 2.45
CA LEU A 27 0.87 2.49 1.93
C LEU A 27 0.90 1.25 2.83
N VAL A 28 1.75 1.27 3.87
CA VAL A 28 1.94 0.13 4.78
C VAL A 28 1.33 0.42 6.15
N GLU A 29 0.58 -0.54 6.68
CA GLU A 29 0.08 -0.51 8.05
C GLU A 29 0.57 -1.74 8.83
N LEU A 30 1.27 -1.50 9.94
CA LEU A 30 1.70 -2.56 10.85
C LEU A 30 0.69 -2.75 11.97
N LYS A 31 0.38 -4.01 12.29
CA LYS A 31 -0.50 -4.39 13.39
C LYS A 31 0.10 -5.57 14.13
N ARG A 32 0.23 -5.41 15.43
CA ARG A 32 0.62 -6.50 16.33
C ARG A 32 -0.41 -7.63 16.31
N ASP A 33 -1.67 -7.29 16.55
CA ASP A 33 -2.78 -8.23 16.68
C ASP A 33 -3.92 -7.85 15.71
N TRP A 34 -4.84 -8.80 15.49
CA TRP A 34 -6.11 -8.53 14.84
C TRP A 34 -6.90 -7.48 15.63
N ILE A 35 -7.42 -6.48 14.93
CA ILE A 35 -8.22 -5.41 15.54
C ILE A 35 -9.71 -5.64 15.31
N GLU A 36 -10.54 -5.08 16.20
CA GLU A 36 -12.01 -5.14 16.10
C GLU A 36 -12.54 -4.76 14.71
N LYS A 37 -13.56 -5.49 14.25
CA LYS A 37 -14.01 -5.46 12.85
C LYS A 37 -14.43 -4.06 12.37
N GLU A 38 -15.14 -3.29 13.18
CA GLU A 38 -15.58 -1.94 12.84
C GLU A 38 -14.37 -0.99 12.71
N LYS A 39 -13.40 -1.14 13.62
CA LYS A 39 -12.17 -0.36 13.62
C LYS A 39 -11.27 -0.73 12.44
N ALA A 40 -11.22 -2.02 12.09
CA ALA A 40 -10.52 -2.52 10.91
C ALA A 40 -11.13 -1.94 9.64
N ALA A 41 -12.44 -2.12 9.44
CA ALA A 41 -13.15 -1.67 8.25
C ALA A 41 -12.97 -0.17 8.02
N ARG A 42 -13.18 0.64 9.07
CA ARG A 42 -12.98 2.09 8.99
C ARG A 42 -11.55 2.49 8.62
N ARG A 43 -10.55 1.78 9.16
CA ARG A 43 -9.13 2.04 8.86
C ARG A 43 -8.74 1.58 7.46
N ILE A 44 -9.18 0.40 7.04
CA ILE A 44 -8.95 -0.14 5.69
C ILE A 44 -9.57 0.79 4.65
N ALA A 45 -10.83 1.17 4.83
CA ALA A 45 -11.51 2.12 3.94
C ALA A 45 -10.78 3.46 3.90
N GLY A 46 -10.40 4.02 5.06
CA GLY A 46 -9.69 5.29 5.12
C GLY A 46 -8.33 5.26 4.43
N HIS A 47 -7.60 4.17 4.60
CA HIS A 47 -6.31 3.96 3.97
C HIS A 47 -6.47 3.77 2.45
N ALA A 48 -7.41 2.92 2.02
CA ALA A 48 -7.66 2.64 0.60
C ALA A 48 -8.17 3.89 -0.16
N ASN A 49 -9.06 4.66 0.45
CA ASN A 49 -9.54 5.92 -0.14
C ASN A 49 -8.41 6.95 -0.30
N ALA A 50 -7.50 7.03 0.68
CA ALA A 50 -6.36 7.95 0.62
C ALA A 50 -5.25 7.46 -0.33
N ALA A 51 -5.18 6.17 -0.63
CA ALA A 51 -4.14 5.57 -1.48
C ALA A 51 -4.31 5.86 -2.98
N ARG A 52 -5.47 6.38 -3.41
CA ARG A 52 -5.70 6.85 -4.78
C ARG A 52 -5.35 5.82 -5.88
N GLY A 53 -5.74 4.56 -5.68
CA GLY A 53 -5.52 3.50 -6.66
C GLY A 53 -4.23 2.72 -6.48
N GLU A 54 -3.33 3.16 -5.59
CA GLU A 54 -2.18 2.37 -5.16
C GLU A 54 -2.61 1.28 -4.18
N ASN A 55 -2.07 0.07 -4.33
CA ASN A 55 -2.36 -1.00 -3.39
C ASN A 55 -1.79 -0.65 -2.01
N ILE A 56 -2.50 -1.06 -0.96
CA ILE A 56 -2.03 -0.89 0.42
C ILE A 56 -1.72 -2.25 1.03
N LEU A 57 -0.70 -2.31 1.87
CA LEU A 57 -0.23 -3.53 2.52
C LEU A 57 -0.43 -3.44 4.02
N TRP A 58 -1.13 -4.41 4.61
CA TRP A 58 -1.20 -4.56 6.06
C TRP A 58 -0.39 -5.78 6.49
N LEU A 59 0.46 -5.62 7.50
CA LEU A 59 1.20 -6.73 8.10
C LEU A 59 0.70 -6.98 9.51
N ILE A 60 0.08 -8.14 9.72
CA ILE A 60 -0.44 -8.60 11.01
C ILE A 60 0.58 -9.52 11.67
N GLY A 61 0.88 -9.29 12.95
CA GLY A 61 1.94 -9.98 13.70
C GLY A 61 3.27 -9.22 13.71
N VAL A 62 3.27 -7.93 13.35
CA VAL A 62 4.46 -7.06 13.34
C VAL A 62 4.19 -5.82 14.19
N ASP A 63 5.11 -5.52 15.10
CA ASP A 63 5.10 -4.32 15.93
C ASP A 63 6.33 -3.48 15.66
N GLU A 64 6.15 -2.17 15.51
CA GLU A 64 7.24 -1.22 15.19
C GLU A 64 8.37 -1.22 16.21
N LYS A 65 8.09 -1.55 17.48
CA LYS A 65 9.07 -1.50 18.57
C LYS A 65 9.62 -2.87 18.92
N GLN A 66 8.79 -3.90 18.84
CA GLN A 66 9.13 -5.27 19.26
C GLN A 66 9.51 -6.17 18.09
N GLY A 67 9.30 -5.73 16.85
CA GLY A 67 9.57 -6.51 15.65
C GLY A 67 8.51 -7.58 15.39
N VAL A 68 8.94 -8.75 14.92
CA VAL A 68 8.04 -9.84 14.53
C VAL A 68 7.53 -10.57 15.77
N ILE A 69 6.23 -10.46 16.02
CA ILE A 69 5.53 -11.11 17.14
C ILE A 69 4.87 -12.41 16.67
N GLY A 70 4.35 -12.41 15.45
CA GLY A 70 3.61 -13.52 14.84
C GLY A 70 2.12 -13.51 15.22
N VAL A 71 1.31 -14.19 14.41
CA VAL A 71 -0.13 -14.31 14.62
C VAL A 71 -0.65 -15.66 14.14
N ASN A 72 -1.79 -16.10 14.67
CA ASN A 72 -2.47 -17.28 14.16
C ASN A 72 -3.19 -16.96 12.84
N ALA A 73 -2.77 -17.61 11.75
CA ALA A 73 -3.35 -17.40 10.43
C ALA A 73 -4.82 -17.90 10.33
N THR A 74 -5.24 -18.80 11.21
CA THR A 74 -6.62 -19.34 11.23
C THR A 74 -7.66 -18.25 11.51
N ASP A 75 -7.27 -17.22 12.26
CA ASP A 75 -8.13 -16.10 12.64
C ASP A 75 -8.56 -15.25 11.44
N LEU A 76 -7.79 -15.26 10.34
CA LEU A 76 -8.14 -14.51 9.13
C LEU A 76 -9.49 -14.96 8.54
N ALA A 77 -9.76 -16.27 8.57
CA ALA A 77 -10.95 -16.86 7.97
C ALA A 77 -12.25 -16.42 8.65
N THR A 78 -12.19 -16.08 9.95
CA THR A 78 -13.33 -15.55 10.71
C THR A 78 -13.33 -14.03 10.71
N TRP A 79 -12.14 -13.41 10.77
CA TRP A 79 -11.99 -11.97 10.88
C TRP A 79 -12.40 -11.21 9.60
N TYR A 80 -11.89 -11.61 8.43
CA TYR A 80 -12.10 -10.80 7.22
C TYR A 80 -13.58 -10.74 6.78
N PRO A 81 -14.37 -11.83 6.79
CA PRO A 81 -15.80 -11.73 6.50
C PRO A 81 -16.55 -10.79 7.46
N ALA A 82 -16.14 -10.74 8.73
CA ALA A 82 -16.72 -9.82 9.70
C ALA A 82 -16.36 -8.36 9.38
N VAL A 83 -15.12 -8.10 8.94
CA VAL A 83 -14.68 -6.77 8.47
C VAL A 83 -15.42 -6.35 7.20
N GLU A 84 -15.53 -7.26 6.22
CA GLU A 84 -16.23 -7.01 4.96
C GLU A 84 -17.69 -6.63 5.18
N SER A 85 -18.37 -7.26 6.16
CA SER A 85 -19.77 -6.96 6.49
C SER A 85 -20.02 -5.51 6.94
N CYS A 86 -18.98 -4.80 7.40
CA CYS A 86 -19.04 -3.40 7.81
C CYS A 86 -19.06 -2.43 6.61
N PHE A 87 -18.67 -2.88 5.42
CA PHE A 87 -18.73 -2.06 4.22
C PHE A 87 -20.18 -1.93 3.70
N ASN A 88 -20.45 -0.79 3.08
CA ASN A 88 -21.66 -0.58 2.31
C ASN A 88 -21.33 -0.88 0.84
N GLU A 89 -22.01 -1.89 0.30
CA GLU A 89 -21.89 -2.40 -1.08
C GLU A 89 -20.54 -3.07 -1.40
N LEU A 90 -19.42 -2.36 -1.27
CA LEU A 90 -18.13 -2.80 -1.77
C LEU A 90 -17.00 -2.66 -0.73
N ALA A 91 -16.30 -3.76 -0.47
CA ALA A 91 -15.02 -3.76 0.23
C ALA A 91 -13.83 -3.81 -0.76
N PRO A 92 -12.65 -3.29 -0.38
CA PRO A 92 -11.42 -3.49 -1.13
C PRO A 92 -11.12 -4.99 -1.29
N ARG A 93 -10.75 -5.41 -2.50
CA ARG A 93 -10.38 -6.81 -2.74
C ARG A 93 -9.10 -7.11 -1.98
N MET A 94 -9.12 -8.13 -1.13
CA MET A 94 -8.00 -8.52 -0.28
C MET A 94 -7.34 -9.79 -0.80
N ILE A 95 -6.01 -9.78 -0.88
CA ILE A 95 -5.17 -10.92 -1.23
C ILE A 95 -4.31 -11.25 -0.01
N PRO A 96 -4.59 -12.38 0.68
CA PRO A 96 -3.84 -12.77 1.87
C PRO A 96 -2.59 -13.58 1.49
N LEU A 97 -1.53 -13.42 2.26
CA LEU A 97 -0.32 -14.23 2.17
C LEU A 97 0.27 -14.48 3.56
N ASN A 98 0.47 -15.75 3.90
CA ASN A 98 1.14 -16.15 5.13
C ASN A 98 2.65 -16.22 4.87
N ILE A 99 3.43 -15.47 5.65
CA ILE A 99 4.88 -15.34 5.48
C ILE A 99 5.56 -15.91 6.74
N PRO A 100 6.31 -17.01 6.62
CA PRO A 100 7.10 -17.54 7.73
C PRO A 100 8.36 -16.69 7.93
N VAL A 101 8.52 -16.14 9.14
CA VAL A 101 9.68 -15.32 9.52
C VAL A 101 10.14 -15.72 10.91
N ASP A 102 11.41 -16.12 11.05
CA ASP A 102 12.04 -16.51 12.32
C ASP A 102 11.22 -17.53 13.14
N GLY A 103 10.61 -18.51 12.47
CA GLY A 103 9.75 -19.52 13.10
C GLY A 103 8.38 -19.02 13.54
N LYS A 104 8.01 -17.78 13.21
CA LYS A 104 6.70 -17.16 13.44
C LYS A 104 5.98 -16.95 12.11
N THR A 105 4.67 -16.77 12.16
CA THR A 105 3.87 -16.45 10.97
C THR A 105 3.40 -15.01 11.01
N VAL A 106 3.75 -14.24 9.98
CA VAL A 106 3.17 -12.92 9.70
C VAL A 106 2.12 -13.08 8.62
N VAL A 107 1.00 -12.39 8.74
CA VAL A 107 -0.05 -12.39 7.70
C VAL A 107 0.00 -11.06 6.96
N ALA A 108 0.37 -11.09 5.68
CA ALA A 108 0.32 -9.96 4.78
C ALA A 108 -1.04 -9.91 4.09
N LEU A 109 -1.70 -8.75 4.16
CA LEU A 109 -2.98 -8.49 3.53
C LEU A 109 -2.78 -7.34 2.53
N LEU A 110 -2.73 -7.68 1.23
CA LEU A 110 -2.72 -6.68 0.18
C LEU A 110 -4.16 -6.31 -0.16
N PHE A 111 -4.48 -5.01 -0.14
CA PHE A 111 -5.78 -4.51 -0.58
C PHE A 111 -5.65 -3.73 -1.89
N GLU A 112 -6.47 -4.10 -2.86
CA GLU A 112 -6.63 -3.36 -4.12
C GLU A 112 -7.56 -2.16 -3.91
N THR A 113 -7.11 -0.97 -4.31
CA THR A 113 -7.79 0.31 -4.00
C THR A 113 -8.33 1.04 -5.24
N ASP A 114 -8.21 0.42 -6.40
CA ASP A 114 -8.61 0.96 -7.70
C ASP A 114 -10.13 1.18 -7.86
N ARG A 115 -10.93 0.51 -7.03
CA ARG A 115 -12.40 0.68 -6.96
C ARG A 115 -12.87 1.65 -5.88
N ALA A 116 -11.99 2.50 -5.35
CA ALA A 116 -12.41 3.59 -4.48
C ALA A 116 -13.47 4.47 -5.17
N PRO A 117 -14.42 5.07 -4.44
CA PRO A 117 -14.47 5.18 -2.98
C PRO A 117 -15.05 3.95 -2.27
N PHE A 118 -14.51 3.64 -1.09
CA PHE A 118 -15.02 2.64 -0.16
C PHE A 118 -15.78 3.29 0.99
N VAL A 119 -17.02 2.85 1.19
CA VAL A 119 -17.96 3.41 2.17
C VAL A 119 -18.19 2.39 3.29
N VAL A 120 -18.24 2.86 4.54
CA VAL A 120 -18.50 2.02 5.71
C VAL A 120 -19.76 2.44 6.44
N LYS A 121 -20.42 1.46 7.06
CA LYS A 121 -21.56 1.69 7.95
C LYS A 121 -21.06 2.25 9.28
N ASN A 122 -21.76 3.27 9.78
CA ASN A 122 -21.49 3.82 11.10
C ASN A 122 -22.10 2.90 12.19
N PRO A 123 -21.28 2.27 13.05
CA PRO A 123 -21.78 1.27 14.00
C PRO A 123 -22.70 1.85 15.08
N VAL A 124 -22.68 3.17 15.31
CA VAL A 124 -23.58 3.81 16.29
C VAL A 124 -24.86 4.33 15.64
N TYR A 125 -25.03 4.24 14.32
CA TYR A 125 -26.26 4.70 13.66
C TYR A 125 -27.51 4.00 14.24
N GLY A 126 -28.57 4.78 14.48
CA GLY A 126 -29.79 4.29 15.12
C GLY A 126 -29.72 4.11 16.65
N SER A 127 -28.55 4.33 17.28
CA SER A 127 -28.40 4.28 18.74
C SER A 127 -28.82 5.59 19.42
N LYS A 128 -29.26 5.51 20.68
CA LYS A 128 -29.69 6.68 21.47
C LYS A 128 -28.53 7.67 21.65
N GLY A 129 -28.69 8.90 21.13
CA GLY A 129 -27.65 9.94 21.17
C GLY A 129 -26.65 9.89 20.01
N ALA A 130 -26.77 8.92 19.09
CA ALA A 130 -26.02 8.95 17.84
C ALA A 130 -26.68 9.91 16.85
N GLY A 131 -25.85 10.60 16.05
CA GLY A 131 -26.33 11.46 14.98
C GLY A 131 -26.98 10.66 13.83
N ALA A 132 -27.59 11.37 12.88
CA ALA A 132 -28.28 10.77 11.73
C ALA A 132 -27.35 10.19 10.64
N VAL A 133 -26.05 10.11 10.88
CA VAL A 133 -25.06 9.67 9.88
C VAL A 133 -25.00 8.15 9.87
N GLU A 134 -25.55 7.54 8.83
CA GLU A 134 -25.54 6.09 8.61
C GLU A 134 -24.25 5.61 7.94
N LEU A 135 -23.75 6.39 6.99
CA LEU A 135 -22.63 6.01 6.13
C LEU A 135 -21.50 7.04 6.26
N GLU A 136 -20.26 6.55 6.25
CA GLU A 136 -19.06 7.35 6.26
C GLU A 136 -18.17 6.94 5.08
N VAL A 137 -17.57 7.93 4.41
CA VAL A 137 -16.40 7.72 3.55
C VAL A 137 -15.18 8.08 4.39
N PRO A 138 -14.44 7.10 4.96
CA PRO A 138 -13.30 7.41 5.80
C PRO A 138 -12.12 7.86 4.94
N TRP A 139 -11.23 8.65 5.53
CA TRP A 139 -10.05 9.21 4.90
C TRP A 139 -8.89 9.18 5.89
N ARG A 140 -7.77 8.60 5.47
CA ARG A 140 -6.54 8.62 6.26
C ARG A 140 -5.80 9.93 6.04
N GLU A 141 -5.42 10.56 7.14
CA GLU A 141 -4.54 11.72 7.19
C GLU A 141 -3.41 11.41 8.17
N ASN A 142 -2.23 11.15 7.60
CA ASN A 142 -1.07 10.63 8.31
C ASN A 142 -1.39 9.29 9.04
N THR A 143 -1.42 9.28 10.38
CA THR A 143 -1.77 8.10 11.20
C THR A 143 -3.23 8.10 11.70
N SER A 144 -3.97 9.19 11.41
CA SER A 144 -5.34 9.39 11.87
C SER A 144 -6.36 9.06 10.77
N VAL A 145 -7.58 8.67 11.17
CA VAL A 145 -8.69 8.41 10.24
C VAL A 145 -9.87 9.31 10.61
N ARG A 146 -10.27 10.16 9.65
CA ARG A 146 -11.39 11.09 9.73
C ARG A 146 -12.36 10.84 8.58
N SER A 147 -13.53 11.47 8.59
CA SER A 147 -14.40 11.45 7.41
C SER A 147 -13.80 12.30 6.27
N ALA A 148 -14.06 11.89 5.03
CA ALA A 148 -13.61 12.61 3.84
C ALA A 148 -14.26 14.00 3.75
N ARG A 149 -13.46 15.00 3.42
CA ARG A 149 -13.93 16.35 3.10
C ARG A 149 -14.31 16.41 1.62
N ARG A 150 -15.02 17.47 1.22
CA ARG A 150 -15.31 17.74 -0.20
C ARG A 150 -14.06 17.68 -1.09
N SER A 151 -12.94 18.24 -0.64
CA SER A 151 -11.67 18.21 -1.38
C SER A 151 -11.15 16.80 -1.61
N ASP A 152 -11.35 15.91 -0.63
CA ASP A 152 -10.89 14.52 -0.70
C ASP A 152 -11.77 13.73 -1.69
N LEU A 153 -13.09 13.95 -1.62
CA LEU A 153 -14.04 13.36 -2.58
C LEU A 153 -13.76 13.82 -4.02
N ILE A 154 -13.40 15.08 -4.23
CA ILE A 154 -12.99 15.55 -5.56
C ILE A 154 -11.72 14.84 -6.03
N ARG A 155 -10.73 14.65 -5.15
CA ARG A 155 -9.48 13.93 -5.49
C ARG A 155 -9.70 12.45 -5.81
N LEU A 156 -10.73 11.84 -5.22
CA LEU A 156 -11.17 10.47 -5.51
C LEU A 156 -11.85 10.35 -6.87
N LEU A 157 -12.73 11.30 -7.18
CA LEU A 157 -13.55 11.27 -8.40
C LEU A 157 -12.82 11.85 -9.62
N ALA A 158 -11.77 12.63 -9.40
CA ALA A 158 -10.90 13.10 -10.48
C ALA A 158 -10.20 11.89 -11.14
N PRO A 159 -10.11 11.84 -12.48
CA PRO A 159 -9.45 10.76 -13.18
C PRO A 159 -8.03 10.55 -12.65
N LEU A 160 -7.70 9.31 -12.34
CA LEU A 160 -6.32 8.90 -12.11
C LEU A 160 -5.71 8.69 -13.50
N GLU A 161 -5.06 9.71 -14.04
CA GLU A 161 -4.21 9.53 -15.22
C GLU A 161 -3.04 8.62 -14.84
N ARG A 162 -3.17 7.33 -15.18
CA ARG A 162 -2.05 6.40 -15.11
C ARG A 162 -1.12 6.71 -16.26
N LEU A 163 0.10 7.11 -15.94
CA LEU A 163 1.17 7.11 -16.93
C LEU A 163 1.35 5.66 -17.41
N PRO A 164 1.52 5.43 -18.72
CA PRO A 164 1.83 4.10 -19.21
C PRO A 164 3.15 3.61 -18.60
N ASP A 165 3.23 2.31 -18.30
CA ASP A 165 4.50 1.68 -17.95
C ASP A 165 5.42 1.75 -19.17
N VAL A 166 6.56 2.42 -19.02
CA VAL A 166 7.57 2.52 -20.07
C VAL A 166 8.65 1.51 -19.78
N GLU A 167 8.80 0.54 -20.67
CA GLU A 167 9.92 -0.41 -20.67
C GLU A 167 10.93 0.05 -21.72
N ILE A 168 12.19 0.27 -21.30
CA ILE A 168 13.29 0.55 -22.23
C ILE A 168 13.67 -0.79 -22.86
N ILE A 169 13.22 -1.00 -24.10
CA ILE A 169 13.53 -2.22 -24.86
C ILE A 169 14.97 -2.20 -25.37
N ASP A 170 15.44 -1.02 -25.77
CA ASP A 170 16.75 -0.84 -26.37
C ASP A 170 17.30 0.55 -26.05
N CYS A 171 18.61 0.68 -25.96
CA CYS A 171 19.29 1.93 -25.67
C CYS A 171 20.65 2.00 -26.36
N ASP A 172 20.72 2.80 -27.42
CA ASP A 172 21.97 3.13 -28.08
C ASP A 172 22.68 4.28 -27.37
N PHE A 173 23.93 4.05 -26.98
CA PHE A 173 24.83 5.10 -26.51
C PHE A 173 25.96 5.31 -27.51
N THR A 174 26.13 6.56 -27.94
CA THR A 174 27.31 6.97 -28.69
C THR A 174 28.15 7.88 -27.82
N ALA A 175 29.36 7.44 -27.49
CA ALA A 175 30.35 8.26 -26.82
C ALA A 175 31.47 8.62 -27.81
N THR A 176 31.66 9.91 -28.08
CA THR A 176 32.81 10.41 -28.82
C THR A 176 33.81 11.04 -27.85
N ILE A 177 35.03 10.53 -27.86
CA ILE A 177 36.14 11.16 -27.14
C ILE A 177 36.59 12.35 -27.99
N LYS A 178 36.55 13.55 -27.42
CA LYS A 178 37.16 14.72 -28.07
C LYS A 178 38.67 14.66 -27.84
N GLY A 179 39.40 14.17 -28.84
CA GLY A 179 40.86 14.28 -28.92
C GLY A 179 41.28 15.42 -29.85
N GLU A 180 42.24 16.23 -29.42
CA GLU A 180 42.96 17.16 -30.30
C GLU A 180 44.24 16.46 -30.79
N ASP A 181 44.46 16.44 -32.11
CA ASP A 181 45.73 15.97 -32.67
C ASP A 181 46.88 16.97 -32.35
N SER A 182 48.11 16.62 -32.71
CA SER A 182 49.28 17.50 -32.52
C SER A 182 49.22 18.84 -33.29
N PHE A 183 48.17 19.05 -34.09
CA PHE A 183 47.90 20.25 -34.86
C PHE A 183 46.65 21.01 -34.36
N GLY A 184 46.01 20.55 -33.28
CA GLY A 184 44.81 21.17 -32.70
C GLY A 184 43.51 20.87 -33.45
N ASN A 185 43.48 19.87 -34.34
CA ASN A 185 42.26 19.47 -35.04
C ASN A 185 41.42 18.54 -34.15
N CYS A 186 40.10 18.78 -34.11
CA CYS A 186 39.16 17.89 -33.46
C CYS A 186 38.99 16.61 -34.29
N THR A 187 39.33 15.46 -33.70
CA THR A 187 39.08 14.14 -34.31
C THR A 187 37.94 13.45 -33.57
N PHE A 188 37.05 12.80 -34.32
CA PHE A 188 35.91 12.05 -33.78
C PHE A 188 36.17 10.56 -34.03
N ASP A 189 36.80 9.88 -33.10
CA ASP A 189 36.84 8.42 -33.12
C ASP A 189 35.54 7.89 -32.51
N ALA A 190 34.74 7.22 -33.32
CA ALA A 190 33.50 6.60 -32.88
C ALA A 190 33.82 5.34 -32.07
N LEU A 191 33.47 5.34 -30.79
CA LEU A 191 33.45 4.15 -29.95
C LEU A 191 32.01 3.64 -29.93
N GLU A 192 31.71 2.65 -30.78
CA GLU A 192 30.45 1.92 -30.73
C GLU A 192 30.53 0.88 -29.62
N LEU A 193 29.71 1.05 -28.59
CA LEU A 193 29.46 0.04 -27.57
C LEU A 193 28.00 -0.38 -27.70
N SER A 194 27.78 -1.55 -28.29
CA SER A 194 26.51 -2.27 -28.23
C SER A 194 26.46 -3.06 -26.93
N ILE A 195 25.40 -2.89 -26.14
CA ILE A 195 25.11 -3.71 -24.95
C ILE A 195 23.91 -4.59 -25.26
#